data_AF-A0AAE3VMA5-F1
#
_entry.id   AF-A0AAE3VMA5-F1
#
_cell.length_a   1.000
_cell.length_b   1.000
_cell.length_c   1.000
_cell.angle_alpha   90.00
_cell.angle_beta   90.00
_cell.angle_gamma   90.00
#
_symmetry.space_group_name_H-M   'P 1'
#
loop_
_entity.id
_entity.type
_entity.pdbx_description
1 polymer ?
#
loop_
_entity_poly.entity_id
_entity_poly.type
_entity_poly.pdbx_seq_one_letter_code
_entity_poly.pdbx_strand_id
1 'polypeptide(L)'
;MIGFLIRAAFWFTIVLIVLPFAHSKPEETDVATTAPAPESDVSSRQAVTALQGAVSDVSGFCERRPDACDAGKSVLTAVGARLRDGAETLVFILDEALTDDEPAPSGTGKAPSETAGAPAPAQTGTLTPADRSPEWQGTDGKLPPV
;
A
#
# COMPACT_ATOMS: atom_id res chain seq x y z
N MET A 1 10.18 6.30 -34.51
CA MET A 1 9.76 7.47 -33.68
C MET A 1 9.41 7.07 -32.25
N ILE A 2 8.74 5.92 -32.01
CA ILE A 2 8.38 5.44 -30.65
C ILE A 2 9.59 5.11 -29.74
N GLY A 3 10.68 4.57 -30.30
CA GLY A 3 11.83 4.13 -29.48
C GLY A 3 12.60 5.26 -28.80
N PHE A 4 12.56 6.48 -29.37
CA PHE A 4 13.15 7.66 -28.73
C PHE A 4 12.31 8.12 -27.54
N LEU A 5 10.98 8.05 -27.64
CA LEU A 5 10.06 8.43 -26.57
C LEU A 5 10.21 7.51 -25.36
N ILE A 6 10.33 6.20 -25.56
CA ILE A 6 10.51 5.24 -24.46
C ILE A 6 11.85 5.49 -23.74
N ARG A 7 12.92 5.73 -24.49
CA ARG A 7 14.23 6.08 -23.91
C ARG A 7 14.15 7.39 -23.14
N ALA A 8 13.58 8.45 -23.73
CA ALA A 8 13.44 9.74 -23.09
C ALA A 8 12.57 9.68 -21.81
N ALA A 9 11.44 8.98 -21.85
CA ALA A 9 10.58 8.78 -20.69
C ALA A 9 11.30 8.01 -19.58
N PHE A 10 12.01 6.93 -19.92
CA PHE A 10 12.80 6.16 -18.95
C PHE A 10 13.89 7.02 -18.28
N TRP A 11 14.65 7.78 -19.08
CA TRP A 11 15.67 8.69 -18.54
C TRP A 11 15.06 9.80 -17.69
N PHE A 12 13.91 10.35 -18.08
CA PHE A 12 13.21 11.38 -17.32
C PHE A 12 12.70 10.85 -15.97
N THR A 13 12.12 9.65 -15.93
CA THR A 13 11.69 9.01 -14.68
C THR A 13 12.86 8.77 -13.73
N ILE A 14 14.00 8.29 -14.23
CA ILE A 14 15.22 8.13 -13.41
C ILE A 14 15.67 9.47 -12.84
N VAL A 15 15.73 10.52 -13.67
CA VAL A 15 16.13 11.86 -13.23
C VAL A 15 15.18 12.40 -12.16
N LEU A 16 13.86 12.25 -12.34
CA LEU A 16 12.86 12.67 -11.35
C LEU A 16 12.98 11.91 -10.03
N ILE A 17 13.34 10.63 -10.05
CA ILE A 17 13.60 9.85 -8.83
C ILE A 17 14.87 10.34 -8.14
N VAL A 18 15.92 10.69 -8.90
CA VAL A 18 17.20 11.16 -8.33
C VAL A 18 17.12 12.61 -7.81
N LEU A 19 16.29 13.46 -8.42
CA LEU A 19 16.06 14.86 -8.06
C LEU A 19 15.79 15.13 -6.56
N PRO A 20 14.83 14.46 -5.88
CA PRO A 20 14.55 14.69 -4.46
C PRO A 20 15.73 14.30 -3.56
N PHE A 21 16.55 13.32 -3.98
CA PHE A 21 17.77 12.95 -3.25
C PHE A 21 18.90 13.95 -3.49
N ALA A 22 18.96 14.55 -4.68
CA ALA A 22 19.95 15.56 -5.06
C ALA A 22 19.69 16.95 -4.46
N HIS A 23 18.43 17.30 -4.14
CA HIS A 23 18.03 18.61 -3.59
C HIS A 23 18.08 18.68 -2.05
N SER A 24 18.77 17.74 -1.40
CA SER A 24 19.01 17.75 0.05
C SER A 24 20.05 18.80 0.51
N LYS A 25 20.34 19.82 -0.33
CA LYS A 25 21.10 21.00 0.07
C LYS A 25 20.15 22.19 0.25
N PRO A 26 20.21 22.88 1.40
CA PRO A 26 19.45 24.10 1.59
C PRO A 26 20.17 25.21 0.85
N GLU A 27 19.72 25.55 -0.34
CA GLU A 27 19.95 26.89 -0.87
C GLU A 27 18.64 27.40 -1.46
N GLU A 28 18.20 28.52 -0.89
CA GLU A 28 17.04 29.31 -1.30
C GLU A 28 16.95 29.42 -2.81
N THR A 29 15.80 29.06 -3.39
CA THR A 29 15.11 29.95 -4.32
C THR A 29 13.70 29.44 -4.61
N ASP A 30 12.75 30.33 -4.39
CA ASP A 30 11.34 30.26 -4.74
C ASP A 30 11.07 29.53 -6.07
N VAL A 31 10.32 28.41 -6.03
CA VAL A 31 9.14 28.18 -6.89
C VAL A 31 8.22 27.18 -6.19
N ALA A 32 7.02 27.65 -5.86
CA ALA A 32 5.89 26.85 -5.42
C ALA A 32 5.53 25.75 -6.42
N THR A 33 5.48 24.49 -5.99
CA THR A 33 4.48 23.51 -6.43
C THR A 33 4.35 22.42 -5.35
N THR A 34 3.15 22.39 -4.79
CA THR A 34 2.55 21.41 -3.88
C THR A 34 3.20 20.02 -3.88
N ALA A 35 3.98 19.73 -2.85
CA ALA A 35 4.06 18.42 -2.21
C ALA A 35 4.51 18.67 -0.77
N PRO A 36 3.67 18.46 0.27
CA PRO A 36 4.22 18.35 1.61
C PRO A 36 5.12 17.12 1.62
N ALA A 37 6.41 17.32 1.87
CA ALA A 37 7.28 16.27 2.35
C ALA A 37 6.54 15.54 3.50
N PRO A 38 6.47 14.21 3.54
CA PRO A 38 5.90 13.52 4.68
C PRO A 38 6.91 13.64 5.83
N GLU A 39 6.90 14.79 6.49
CA GLU A 39 7.36 14.91 7.88
C GLU A 39 6.45 13.97 8.68
N SER A 40 7.00 12.82 9.08
CA SER A 40 6.28 11.68 9.66
C SER A 40 5.86 11.92 11.11
N ASP A 41 5.22 13.05 11.37
CA ASP A 41 4.59 13.41 12.64
C ASP A 41 3.06 13.47 12.47
N VAL A 42 2.48 12.42 11.89
CA VAL A 42 1.04 12.19 12.05
C VAL A 42 0.79 11.82 13.50
N SER A 43 0.56 12.83 14.34
CA SER A 43 0.11 12.67 15.71
C SER A 43 -1.04 11.67 15.72
N SER A 44 -1.01 10.68 16.62
CA SER A 44 -2.03 9.63 16.74
C SER A 44 -3.47 10.16 16.70
N ARG A 45 -3.68 11.39 17.18
CA ARG A 45 -4.98 12.09 17.11
C ARG A 45 -5.41 12.45 15.68
N GLN A 46 -4.48 12.86 14.82
CA GLN A 46 -4.74 13.18 13.41
C GLN A 46 -5.03 11.92 12.58
N ALA A 47 -4.37 10.80 12.92
CA ALA A 47 -4.68 9.51 12.31
C ALA A 47 -6.10 9.03 12.69
N VAL A 48 -6.50 9.20 13.95
CA VAL A 48 -7.85 8.84 14.42
C VAL A 48 -8.92 9.69 13.74
N THR A 49 -8.73 11.01 13.58
CA THR A 49 -9.69 11.86 12.87
C THR A 49 -9.77 11.53 11.38
N ALA A 50 -8.65 11.24 10.72
CA ALA A 50 -8.64 10.80 9.32
C ALA A 50 -9.39 9.47 9.13
N LEU A 51 -9.17 8.51 10.04
CA LEU A 51 -9.89 7.23 10.03
C LEU A 51 -11.40 7.42 10.19
N GLN A 52 -11.82 8.30 11.10
CA GLN A 52 -13.26 8.60 11.27
C GLN A 52 -13.88 9.17 10.00
N GLY A 53 -13.15 10.04 9.28
CA GLY A 53 -13.56 10.53 7.96
C GLY A 53 -13.77 9.39 6.97
N ALA A 54 -12.79 8.47 6.86
CA ALA A 54 -12.89 7.31 5.99
C ALA A 54 -14.05 6.37 6.37
N VAL A 55 -14.30 6.15 7.66
CA VAL A 55 -15.44 5.34 8.14
C VAL A 55 -16.77 6.00 7.75
N SER A 56 -16.86 7.33 7.84
CA SER A 56 -18.04 8.06 7.39
C SER A 56 -18.29 7.85 5.89
N ASP A 57 -17.25 7.90 5.06
CA ASP A 57 -17.37 7.66 3.61
C ASP A 57 -17.81 6.23 3.27
N VAL A 58 -17.24 5.24 3.98
CA VAL A 58 -17.64 3.83 3.83
C VAL A 58 -19.09 3.63 4.23
N SER A 59 -19.54 4.27 5.33
CA SER A 59 -20.94 4.16 5.76
C SER A 59 -21.91 4.69 4.70
N GLY A 60 -21.61 5.86 4.10
CA GLY A 60 -22.38 6.42 2.99
C GLY A 60 -22.31 5.58 1.71
N PHE A 61 -21.20 4.87 1.45
CA PHE A 61 -21.10 3.90 0.35
C PHE A 61 -22.00 2.68 0.59
N CYS A 62 -22.00 2.13 1.80
CA CYS A 62 -22.82 0.98 2.16
C CYS A 62 -24.33 1.29 2.12
N GLU A 63 -24.74 2.51 2.49
CA GLU A 63 -26.13 2.96 2.32
C GLU A 63 -26.59 2.90 0.85
N ARG A 64 -25.69 3.21 -0.09
CA ARG A 64 -25.97 3.23 -1.54
C ARG A 64 -25.83 1.87 -2.21
N ARG A 65 -24.98 1.00 -1.68
CA ARG A 65 -24.62 -0.31 -2.25
C ARG A 65 -24.53 -1.38 -1.14
N PRO A 66 -25.68 -1.85 -0.63
CA PRO A 66 -25.70 -2.82 0.47
C PRO A 66 -25.11 -4.18 0.07
N ASP A 67 -25.28 -4.58 -1.20
CA ASP A 67 -24.74 -5.82 -1.78
C ASP A 67 -23.20 -5.89 -1.69
N ALA A 68 -22.52 -4.79 -2.01
CA ALA A 68 -21.07 -4.70 -1.91
C ALA A 68 -20.58 -4.77 -0.46
N CYS A 69 -21.35 -4.18 0.48
CA CYS A 69 -21.01 -4.15 1.89
C CYS A 69 -21.13 -5.56 2.53
N ASP A 70 -22.17 -6.33 2.15
CA ASP A 70 -22.34 -7.72 2.59
C ASP A 70 -21.25 -8.64 2.05
N ALA A 71 -20.90 -8.51 0.76
CA ALA A 71 -19.78 -9.24 0.18
C ALA A 71 -18.46 -8.89 0.88
N GLY A 72 -18.19 -7.59 1.10
CA GLY A 72 -16.99 -7.11 1.79
C GLY A 72 -16.88 -7.63 3.23
N LYS A 73 -18.00 -7.71 3.96
CA LYS A 73 -18.04 -8.27 5.32
C LYS A 73 -17.53 -9.72 5.37
N SER A 74 -17.91 -10.55 4.40
CA SER A 74 -17.46 -11.95 4.34
C SER A 74 -15.95 -12.09 4.11
N VAL A 75 -15.37 -11.16 3.34
CA VAL A 75 -13.92 -11.11 3.11
C VAL A 75 -13.21 -10.64 4.37
N LEU A 76 -13.70 -9.57 4.99
CA LEU A 76 -13.14 -9.01 6.22
C LEU A 76 -13.14 -10.02 7.37
N THR A 77 -14.19 -10.84 7.51
CA THR A 77 -14.21 -11.88 8.54
C THR A 77 -13.19 -12.99 8.28
N ALA A 78 -13.04 -13.43 7.03
CA ALA A 78 -12.05 -14.44 6.64
C ALA A 78 -10.60 -13.95 6.85
N VAL A 79 -10.31 -12.73 6.41
CA VAL A 79 -8.98 -12.11 6.58
C VAL A 79 -8.72 -11.78 8.05
N GLY A 80 -9.73 -11.24 8.76
CA GLY A 80 -9.62 -10.87 10.16
C GLY A 80 -9.29 -12.04 11.09
N ALA A 81 -9.76 -13.25 10.79
CA ALA A 81 -9.36 -14.44 11.53
C ALA A 81 -7.84 -14.69 11.42
N ARG A 82 -7.28 -14.57 10.21
CA ARG A 82 -5.84 -14.74 9.96
C ARG A 82 -5.00 -13.62 10.58
N LEU A 83 -5.53 -12.40 10.63
CA LEU A 83 -4.85 -11.26 11.26
C LEU A 83 -4.70 -11.44 12.77
N ARG A 84 -5.65 -12.11 13.44
CA ARG A 84 -5.52 -12.41 14.88
C ARG A 84 -4.36 -13.37 15.14
N ASP A 85 -4.29 -14.46 14.39
CA ASP A 85 -3.18 -15.42 14.47
C ASP A 85 -1.83 -14.74 14.13
N GLY A 86 -1.82 -13.83 13.15
CA GLY A 86 -0.64 -13.05 12.78
C GLY A 86 -0.20 -12.04 13.84
N ALA A 87 -1.15 -11.46 14.58
CA ALA A 87 -0.85 -10.50 15.65
C ALA A 87 -0.07 -11.14 16.79
N GLU A 88 -0.41 -12.38 17.18
CA GLU A 88 0.33 -13.12 18.22
C GLU A 88 1.77 -13.38 17.80
N THR A 89 1.99 -13.72 16.53
CA THR A 89 3.35 -13.96 15.99
C THR A 89 4.18 -12.68 15.95
N LEU A 90 3.58 -11.55 15.57
CA LEU A 90 4.24 -10.25 15.53
C LEU A 90 4.65 -9.75 16.92
N VAL A 91 3.85 -10.02 17.96
CA VAL A 91 4.20 -9.63 19.33
C VAL A 91 5.46 -10.37 19.80
N PHE A 92 5.59 -11.66 19.49
CA PHE A 92 6.80 -12.42 19.82
C PHE A 92 8.05 -11.85 19.12
N ILE A 93 7.96 -11.55 17.82
CA ILE A 93 9.06 -10.94 17.06
C ILE A 93 9.43 -9.57 17.63
N LEU A 94 8.44 -8.79 18.02
CA LEU A 94 8.66 -7.47 18.61
C LEU A 94 9.32 -7.58 19.98
N ASP A 95 8.94 -8.57 20.80
CA ASP A 95 9.55 -8.82 22.12
C ASP A 95 11.02 -9.23 21.99
N GLU A 96 11.36 -10.13 21.05
CA GLU A 96 12.74 -10.54 20.74
C GLU A 96 13.57 -9.33 20.25
N ALA A 97 13.01 -8.52 19.34
CA ALA A 97 13.69 -7.33 18.83
C ALA A 97 13.90 -6.21 19.87
N LEU A 98 13.06 -6.16 20.91
CA LEU A 98 13.15 -5.17 21.99
C LEU A 98 14.01 -5.64 23.16
N THR A 99 14.32 -6.93 23.27
CA THR A 99 15.17 -7.49 24.33
C THR A 99 16.65 -7.49 23.99
N ASP A 100 17.03 -7.35 22.72
CA ASP A 100 18.44 -7.39 22.25
C ASP A 100 19.19 -6.04 22.25
N ASP A 101 18.58 -4.87 22.47
CA ASP A 101 19.33 -3.61 22.71
C ASP A 101 18.46 -2.48 23.33
N GLU A 102 19.09 -1.57 24.08
CA GLU A 102 18.49 -0.46 24.85
C GLU A 102 17.89 0.67 23.95
N PRO A 103 17.21 1.69 24.53
CA PRO A 103 15.88 2.15 24.16
C PRO A 103 15.85 2.98 22.85
N ALA A 104 15.27 2.45 21.79
CA ALA A 104 14.84 3.28 20.65
C ALA A 104 13.50 3.98 20.97
N PRO A 105 13.31 5.26 20.59
CA PRO A 105 12.16 6.06 21.00
C PRO A 105 10.85 5.44 20.51
N SER A 106 9.92 5.34 21.46
CA SER A 106 8.53 4.95 21.26
C SER A 106 7.90 5.74 20.11
N GLY A 107 7.54 5.02 19.07
CA GLY A 107 6.80 5.50 17.90
C GLY A 107 5.97 4.35 17.35
N THR A 108 4.86 4.05 18.02
CA THR A 108 3.88 3.07 17.57
C THR A 108 3.40 3.44 16.17
N GLY A 109 3.79 2.65 15.16
CA GLY A 109 3.33 2.82 13.78
C GLY A 109 4.42 2.68 12.73
N LYS A 110 5.27 1.65 12.80
CA LYS A 110 6.04 1.25 11.62
C LYS A 110 5.08 0.55 10.66
N ALA A 111 4.57 1.29 9.68
CA ALA A 111 3.99 0.69 8.50
C ALA A 111 5.00 -0.32 7.92
N PRO A 112 4.60 -1.53 7.49
CA PRO A 112 5.55 -2.46 6.90
C PRO A 112 5.90 -1.96 5.50
N SER A 113 7.08 -1.34 5.38
CA SER A 113 7.80 -1.18 4.12
C SER A 113 9.19 -1.77 4.30
N GLU A 114 9.35 -3.05 3.95
CA GLU A 114 10.24 -3.48 2.86
C GLU A 114 10.33 -5.02 2.80
N THR A 115 10.12 -5.54 1.59
CA THR A 115 10.82 -6.67 0.96
C THR A 115 11.38 -7.77 1.86
N ALA A 116 10.65 -8.89 1.94
CA ALA A 116 11.24 -10.21 2.22
C ALA A 116 10.73 -11.20 1.16
N GLY A 117 11.44 -11.24 0.03
CA GLY A 117 11.19 -12.19 -1.05
C GLY A 117 12.49 -12.72 -1.63
N ALA A 118 13.15 -13.65 -0.92
CA ALA A 118 13.93 -14.79 -1.43
C ALA A 118 14.80 -15.38 -0.29
N PRO A 119 15.02 -16.71 -0.20
CA PRO A 119 15.05 -17.67 -1.31
C PRO A 119 13.93 -18.73 -1.27
N ALA A 120 13.55 -19.22 -2.45
CA ALA A 120 12.63 -20.35 -2.62
C ALA A 120 13.20 -21.65 -2.03
N PRO A 121 12.35 -22.65 -1.69
CA PRO A 121 12.01 -23.64 -2.71
C PRO A 121 10.56 -24.17 -2.68
N ALA A 122 10.19 -24.80 -3.80
CA ALA A 122 9.07 -25.72 -4.02
C ALA A 122 7.63 -25.15 -3.98
N GLN A 123 7.28 -24.54 -5.12
CA GLN A 123 5.98 -24.64 -5.80
C GLN A 123 5.02 -25.71 -5.22
N THR A 124 4.00 -25.30 -4.46
CA THR A 124 2.82 -26.14 -4.20
C THR A 124 1.53 -25.35 -4.37
N GLY A 125 1.50 -24.51 -5.41
CA GLY A 125 0.26 -23.94 -5.93
C GLY A 125 0.00 -24.56 -7.29
N THR A 126 -1.25 -24.90 -7.59
CA THR A 126 -1.71 -25.34 -8.92
C THR A 126 -1.72 -24.21 -9.95
N LEU A 127 -1.33 -23.00 -9.55
CA LEU A 127 -1.30 -21.82 -10.40
C LEU A 127 -0.04 -21.83 -11.26
N THR A 128 -0.24 -21.92 -12.56
CA THR A 128 0.81 -21.76 -13.55
C THR A 128 1.21 -20.28 -13.67
N PRO A 129 2.40 -19.95 -14.22
CA PRO A 129 2.81 -18.56 -14.44
C PRO A 129 1.83 -17.76 -15.32
N ALA A 130 1.05 -18.44 -16.17
CA ALA A 130 0.01 -17.83 -17.00
C ALA A 130 -1.22 -17.40 -16.17
N ASP A 131 -1.58 -18.13 -15.11
CA ASP A 131 -2.66 -17.73 -14.18
C ASP A 131 -2.35 -16.43 -13.42
N ARG A 132 -1.08 -16.00 -13.41
CA ARG A 132 -0.62 -14.79 -12.70
C ARG A 132 -0.60 -13.54 -13.56
N SER A 133 -0.90 -13.63 -14.86
CA SER A 133 -1.10 -12.43 -15.68
C SER A 133 -2.54 -11.92 -15.53
N PRO A 134 -2.75 -10.62 -15.30
CA PRO A 134 -4.09 -10.04 -15.28
C PRO A 134 -4.63 -9.96 -16.71
N GLU A 135 -5.29 -11.02 -17.17
CA GLU A 135 -6.10 -11.00 -18.39
C GLU A 135 -7.60 -10.95 -18.08
N TRP A 136 -8.02 -10.11 -17.12
CA TRP A 136 -9.44 -9.79 -17.02
C TRP A 136 -9.81 -8.84 -18.16
N GLN A 137 -10.10 -9.41 -19.33
CA GLN A 137 -10.84 -8.72 -20.39
C GLN A 137 -12.33 -8.95 -20.12
N GLY A 138 -13.01 -7.90 -19.67
CA GLY A 138 -14.47 -7.89 -19.73
C GLY A 138 -14.86 -8.08 -21.18
N THR A 139 -15.58 -9.16 -21.49
CA THR A 139 -16.15 -9.32 -22.82
C THR A 139 -16.96 -8.06 -23.09
N ASP A 140 -16.64 -7.33 -24.16
CA ASP A 140 -17.50 -6.31 -24.76
C ASP A 140 -18.73 -7.02 -25.36
N GLY A 141 -19.50 -7.66 -24.48
CA GLY A 141 -20.67 -8.46 -24.76
C GLY A 141 -21.85 -7.53 -24.79
N LYS A 142 -22.10 -7.00 -25.99
CA LYS A 142 -23.41 -6.54 -26.46
C LYS A 142 -24.55 -7.24 -25.70
N LEU A 143 -25.35 -6.47 -24.95
CA LEU A 143 -26.56 -6.98 -24.32
C LEU A 143 -27.49 -7.61 -25.39
N PRO A 144 -28.05 -8.81 -25.15
CA PRO A 144 -29.15 -9.31 -25.98
C PRO A 144 -30.40 -8.44 -25.77
N PRO A 145 -31.20 -8.18 -26.82
CA PRO A 145 -32.44 -7.44 -26.67
C PRO A 145 -33.45 -8.23 -25.82
N VAL A 146 -34.04 -7.57 -24.84
CA VAL A 146 -35.27 -8.02 -24.14
C VAL A 146 -36.41 -7.12 -24.58
#